data_AF-A0A7H1B7M8-F1
#
_entry.id   AF-A0A7H1B7M8-F1
#
_cell.length_a   1.000
_cell.length_b   1.000
_cell.length_c   1.000
_cell.angle_alpha   90.00
_cell.angle_beta   90.00
_cell.angle_gamma   90.00
#
_symmetry.space_group_name_H-M   'P 1'
#
loop_
_entity.id
_entity.type
_entity.pdbx_description
1 polymer ?
#
loop_
_entity_poly.entity_id
_entity_poly.type
_entity_poly.pdbx_seq_one_letter_code
_entity_poly.pdbx_strand_id
1 'polypeptide(L)'
;MNPQESPARRRLRERRERAALAAVESGLGDLWTGRGLTPDAEPTWTRAAIERAWSIHTEPDALLPDDCPPGVLDSWIEARLAERGVGGVVHVASHVRPRPWLECRLPATGWAQRVRGAVEEPWMFLSLPLGRLVIVTEAEHFFECRAASA
;
A
#
# COMPACT_ATOMS: atom_id res chain seq x y z
N MET A 1 19.05 -9.39 13.87
CA MET A 1 18.27 -10.34 14.69
C MET A 1 18.68 -10.13 16.14
N ASN A 2 17.83 -9.55 16.98
CA ASN A 2 18.23 -9.10 18.32
C ASN A 2 18.26 -10.31 19.30
N PRO A 3 19.41 -10.73 19.84
CA PRO A 3 19.55 -12.03 20.52
C PRO A 3 18.85 -12.19 21.89
N GLN A 4 18.06 -11.20 22.34
CA GLN A 4 17.51 -11.16 23.70
C GLN A 4 15.97 -11.17 23.76
N GLU A 5 15.29 -11.49 22.66
CA GLU A 5 13.83 -11.52 22.68
C GLU A 5 13.32 -12.81 23.36
N SER A 6 12.73 -12.68 24.55
CA SER A 6 12.19 -13.83 25.27
C SER A 6 11.14 -14.57 24.41
N PRO A 7 11.04 -15.91 24.52
CA PRO A 7 10.08 -16.68 23.73
C PRO A 7 8.63 -16.20 23.85
N ALA A 8 8.25 -15.65 25.01
CA ALA A 8 6.94 -15.06 25.24
C ALA A 8 6.70 -13.77 24.42
N ARG A 9 7.70 -12.88 24.34
CA ARG A 9 7.62 -11.66 23.52
C ARG A 9 7.51 -11.98 22.04
N ARG A 10 8.30 -12.95 21.57
CA ARG A 10 8.24 -13.43 20.18
C ARG A 10 6.83 -13.95 19.82
N ARG A 11 6.26 -14.83 20.66
CA ARG A 11 4.90 -15.36 20.45
C ARG A 11 3.83 -14.27 20.47
N LEU A 12 3.96 -13.27 21.35
CA LEU A 12 3.02 -12.14 21.39
C LEU A 12 3.10 -11.31 20.11
N ARG A 13 4.31 -11.02 19.60
CA ARG A 13 4.49 -10.32 18.33
C ARG A 13 3.87 -11.08 17.18
N GLU A 14 4.17 -12.37 17.04
CA GLU A 14 3.61 -13.23 15.98
C GLU A 14 2.08 -13.25 16.00
N ARG A 15 1.47 -13.32 17.19
CA ARG A 15 0.01 -13.26 17.33
C ARG A 15 -0.57 -11.91 16.90
N ARG A 16 0.09 -10.81 17.27
CA ARG A 16 -0.32 -9.45 16.87
C ARG A 16 -0.19 -9.24 15.37
N GLU A 17 0.93 -9.62 14.77
CA GLU A 17 1.16 -9.52 13.32
C GLU A 17 0.12 -10.36 12.56
N ARG A 18 -0.20 -11.56 13.04
CA ARG A 18 -1.25 -12.39 12.44
C ARG A 18 -2.64 -11.77 12.56
N ALA A 19 -2.98 -11.21 13.71
CA ALA A 19 -4.27 -10.54 13.91
C ALA A 19 -4.39 -9.28 13.04
N ALA A 20 -3.32 -8.49 12.92
CA ALA A 20 -3.27 -7.32 12.04
C ALA A 20 -3.45 -7.73 10.57
N LEU A 21 -2.72 -8.75 10.10
CA LEU A 21 -2.89 -9.27 8.74
C LEU A 21 -4.32 -9.76 8.49
N ALA A 22 -4.90 -10.52 9.41
CA ALA A 22 -6.27 -11.00 9.29
C ALA A 22 -7.30 -9.86 9.24
N ALA A 23 -7.07 -8.77 9.98
CA ALA A 23 -7.92 -7.58 9.94
C ALA A 23 -7.85 -6.89 8.57
N VAL A 24 -6.64 -6.73 8.01
CA VAL A 24 -6.45 -6.18 6.66
C VAL A 24 -7.12 -7.08 5.60
N GLU A 25 -6.86 -8.39 5.65
CA GLU A 25 -7.47 -9.37 4.74
C GLU A 25 -9.00 -9.33 4.81
N SER A 26 -9.56 -9.23 6.02
CA SER A 26 -11.01 -9.10 6.21
C SER A 26 -11.56 -7.76 5.71
N GLY A 27 -10.83 -6.65 5.89
CA GLY A 27 -11.23 -5.32 5.44
C GLY A 27 -11.23 -5.20 3.91
N LEU A 28 -10.26 -5.84 3.24
CA LEU A 28 -10.19 -5.91 1.78
C LEU A 28 -11.33 -6.75 1.18
N GLY A 29 -11.80 -7.76 1.90
CA GLY A 29 -12.94 -8.58 1.51
C GLY A 29 -12.71 -9.31 0.19
N ASP A 30 -13.59 -9.09 -0.79
CA ASP A 30 -13.54 -9.70 -2.12
C ASP A 30 -12.45 -9.12 -3.04
N LEU A 31 -11.82 -8.00 -2.67
CA LEU A 31 -10.66 -7.47 -3.39
C LEU A 31 -9.44 -8.39 -3.20
N TRP A 32 -9.31 -9.03 -2.03
CA TRP A 32 -8.20 -9.90 -1.68
C TRP A 32 -8.27 -11.24 -2.41
N THR A 33 -7.20 -11.63 -3.09
CA THR A 33 -7.15 -12.86 -3.90
C THR A 33 -6.70 -14.10 -3.13
N GLY A 34 -6.27 -13.95 -1.88
CA GLY A 34 -5.62 -15.02 -1.11
C GLY A 34 -4.11 -15.13 -1.32
N ARG A 35 -3.53 -14.31 -2.22
CA ARG A 35 -2.09 -14.34 -2.59
C ARG A 35 -1.40 -13.06 -2.18
N GLY A 36 -0.10 -13.12 -1.92
CA GLY A 36 0.69 -11.93 -1.60
C GLY A 36 2.18 -12.23 -1.66
N LEU A 37 3.00 -11.19 -1.64
CA LEU A 37 4.45 -11.35 -1.63
C LEU A 37 4.93 -11.58 -0.20
N THR A 38 5.91 -12.47 -0.06
CA THR A 38 6.75 -12.53 1.12
C THR A 38 7.81 -11.43 1.05
N PRO A 39 8.45 -11.07 2.18
CA PRO A 39 9.55 -10.10 2.17
C PRO A 39 10.68 -10.43 1.17
N ASP A 40 10.94 -11.71 0.94
CA ASP A 40 12.00 -12.17 0.02
C ASP A 40 11.59 -12.08 -1.47
N ALA A 41 10.30 -11.90 -1.75
CA ALA A 41 9.75 -11.78 -3.10
C ALA A 41 9.50 -10.33 -3.53
N GLU A 42 9.73 -9.36 -2.64
CA GLU A 42 9.61 -7.94 -2.96
C GLU A 42 10.73 -7.50 -3.93
N PRO A 43 10.42 -6.80 -5.03
CA PRO A 43 11.46 -6.31 -5.95
C PRO A 43 12.39 -5.32 -5.25
N THR A 44 13.70 -5.49 -5.42
CA THR A 44 14.70 -4.69 -4.68
C THR A 44 14.62 -3.18 -4.97
N TRP A 45 14.11 -2.79 -6.13
CA TRP A 45 13.96 -1.38 -6.52
C TRP A 45 12.88 -0.64 -5.74
N THR A 46 11.86 -1.34 -5.20
CA THR A 46 10.74 -0.71 -4.50
C THR A 46 11.21 0.04 -3.26
N ARG A 47 12.17 -0.51 -2.51
CA ARG A 47 12.75 0.15 -1.33
C ARG A 47 13.36 1.50 -1.69
N ALA A 48 14.20 1.55 -2.72
CA ALA A 48 14.83 2.80 -3.16
C ALA A 48 13.80 3.81 -3.68
N ALA A 49 12.74 3.34 -4.34
CA ALA A 49 11.63 4.18 -4.79
C ALA A 49 10.83 4.77 -3.60
N ILE A 50 10.53 3.97 -2.58
CA ILE A 50 9.85 4.41 -1.36
C ILE A 50 10.71 5.43 -0.61
N GLU A 51 12.01 5.15 -0.43
CA GLU A 51 12.95 6.09 0.20
C GLU A 51 13.02 7.43 -0.55
N ARG A 52 13.02 7.40 -1.88
CA ARG A 52 12.98 8.61 -2.71
C ARG A 52 11.67 9.37 -2.54
N ALA A 53 10.54 8.67 -2.45
CA ALA A 53 9.23 9.28 -2.28
C ALA A 53 9.09 10.04 -0.95
N TRP A 54 9.82 9.65 0.09
CA TRP A 54 9.87 10.35 1.37
C TRP A 54 10.92 11.46 1.44
N SER A 55 11.71 11.66 0.39
CA SER A 55 12.69 12.76 0.36
C SER A 55 11.98 14.10 0.14
N ILE A 56 12.32 15.09 0.96
CA ILE A 56 11.87 16.49 0.80
C ILE A 56 12.28 17.13 -0.54
N HIS A 57 13.20 16.50 -1.26
CA HIS A 57 13.68 16.98 -2.57
C HIS A 57 12.93 16.35 -3.75
N THR A 58 11.96 15.47 -3.48
CA THR A 58 11.16 14.80 -4.50
C THR A 58 9.77 15.42 -4.56
N GLU A 59 9.53 16.22 -5.59
CA GLU A 59 8.21 16.79 -5.87
C GLU A 59 7.19 15.67 -6.17
N PRO A 60 5.96 15.78 -5.67
CA PRO A 60 4.89 14.84 -5.99
C PRO A 60 4.44 14.98 -7.45
N ASP A 61 4.03 13.87 -8.06
CA ASP A 61 3.48 13.86 -9.42
C ASP A 61 2.10 14.54 -9.50
N ALA A 62 1.35 14.50 -8.40
CA ALA A 62 0.06 15.14 -8.29
C ALA A 62 -0.25 15.46 -6.82
N LEU A 63 -1.06 16.51 -6.65
CA LEU A 63 -1.55 16.99 -5.37
C LEU A 63 -3.08 17.01 -5.38
N LEU A 64 -3.68 16.77 -4.22
CA LEU A 64 -5.09 16.98 -3.93
C LEU A 64 -5.21 17.64 -2.55
N PRO A 65 -5.99 18.72 -2.36
CA PRO A 65 -6.20 19.29 -1.03
C PRO A 65 -6.72 18.27 -0.01
N ASP A 66 -6.24 18.34 1.24
CA ASP A 66 -6.65 17.44 2.32
C ASP A 66 -8.09 17.67 2.83
N ASP A 67 -8.61 18.88 2.61
CA ASP A 67 -9.99 19.28 2.92
C ASP A 67 -11.03 18.74 1.92
N CYS A 68 -10.61 17.95 0.93
CA CYS A 68 -11.52 17.39 -0.05
C CYS A 68 -12.46 16.34 0.57
N PRO A 69 -13.71 16.21 0.06
CA PRO A 69 -14.61 15.15 0.52
C PRO A 69 -14.00 13.76 0.27
N PRO A 70 -14.24 12.76 1.15
CA PRO A 70 -13.64 11.42 1.02
C PRO A 70 -13.85 10.75 -0.34
N GLY A 71 -15.01 10.92 -0.97
CA GLY A 71 -15.29 10.36 -2.30
C GLY A 71 -14.50 11.03 -3.43
N VAL A 72 -14.02 12.26 -3.24
CA VAL A 72 -13.11 12.95 -4.16
C VAL A 72 -11.72 12.34 -4.07
N LEU A 73 -11.22 12.10 -2.85
CA LEU A 73 -9.97 11.37 -2.64
C LEU A 73 -10.03 9.98 -3.26
N ASP A 74 -11.12 9.24 -3.05
CA ASP A 74 -11.30 7.89 -3.63
C ASP A 74 -11.21 7.92 -5.15
N SER A 75 -11.99 8.80 -5.79
CA SER A 75 -12.00 8.94 -7.25
C SER A 75 -10.65 9.43 -7.79
N TRP A 76 -9.96 10.29 -7.04
CA TRP A 76 -8.64 10.78 -7.41
C TRP A 76 -7.58 9.67 -7.37
N ILE A 77 -7.54 8.85 -6.31
CA ILE A 77 -6.65 7.68 -6.22
C ILE A 77 -6.89 6.74 -7.40
N GLU A 78 -8.16 6.42 -7.69
CA GLU A 78 -8.54 5.54 -8.81
C GLU A 78 -8.06 6.09 -10.16
N ALA A 79 -8.23 7.39 -10.40
CA ALA A 79 -7.77 8.06 -11.60
C ALA A 79 -6.23 8.05 -11.71
N ARG A 80 -5.51 8.35 -10.63
CA ARG A 80 -4.03 8.34 -10.62
C ARG A 80 -3.47 6.96 -10.94
N LEU A 81 -4.05 5.90 -10.38
CA LEU A 81 -3.63 4.52 -10.68
C LEU A 81 -3.91 4.17 -12.15
N ALA A 82 -5.11 4.49 -12.65
CA ALA A 82 -5.49 4.23 -14.03
C ALA A 82 -4.57 4.95 -15.04
N GLU A 83 -4.25 6.22 -14.81
CA GLU A 83 -3.33 7.01 -15.65
C GLU A 83 -1.91 6.43 -15.71
N ARG A 84 -1.48 5.77 -14.64
CA ARG A 84 -0.17 5.11 -14.56
C ARG A 84 -0.20 3.65 -15.02
N GLY A 85 -1.34 3.18 -15.53
CA GLY A 85 -1.51 1.80 -15.97
C GLY A 85 -1.37 0.79 -14.83
N VAL A 86 -1.81 1.17 -13.62
CA VAL A 86 -1.86 0.31 -12.44
C VAL A 86 -3.34 -0.01 -12.17
N GLY A 87 -3.77 -1.23 -12.45
CA GLY A 87 -5.16 -1.64 -12.28
C GLY A 87 -5.37 -3.12 -12.57
N GLY A 88 -6.61 -3.59 -12.45
CA GLY A 88 -6.94 -5.00 -12.63
C GLY A 88 -6.43 -5.85 -11.46
N VAL A 89 -5.22 -6.40 -11.55
CA VAL A 89 -4.58 -7.12 -10.44
C VAL A 89 -3.31 -6.39 -10.04
N VAL A 90 -3.25 -6.00 -8.76
CA VAL A 90 -2.14 -5.23 -8.19
C VAL A 90 -1.77 -5.78 -6.83
N HIS A 91 -0.59 -5.43 -6.33
CA HIS A 91 -0.18 -5.66 -4.97
C HIS A 91 -0.38 -4.39 -4.14
N VAL A 92 -1.19 -4.47 -3.08
CA VAL A 92 -1.41 -3.40 -2.10
C VAL A 92 -0.52 -3.64 -0.89
N ALA A 93 0.22 -2.63 -0.42
CA ALA A 93 1.01 -2.78 0.80
C ALA A 93 0.11 -3.00 2.02
N SER A 94 0.43 -3.98 2.87
CA SER A 94 -0.34 -4.25 4.10
C SER A 94 0.24 -3.59 5.34
N HIS A 95 1.50 -3.14 5.27
CA HIS A 95 2.34 -2.71 6.41
C HIS A 95 2.57 -3.80 7.47
N VAL A 96 2.25 -5.06 7.16
CA VAL A 96 2.41 -6.20 8.06
C VAL A 96 3.55 -7.09 7.57
N ARG A 97 4.62 -7.18 8.38
CA ARG A 97 5.90 -7.80 8.00
C ARG A 97 5.79 -9.20 7.36
N PRO A 98 4.97 -10.15 7.87
CA PRO A 98 4.86 -11.49 7.25
C PRO A 98 4.41 -11.50 5.79
N ARG A 99 3.60 -10.51 5.37
CA ARG A 99 3.08 -10.37 4.01
C ARG A 99 3.00 -8.90 3.65
N PRO A 100 4.13 -8.25 3.33
CA PRO A 100 4.17 -6.81 3.11
C PRO A 100 3.28 -6.35 1.96
N TRP A 101 3.01 -7.24 0.99
CA TRP A 101 2.20 -6.94 -0.18
C TRP A 101 1.10 -7.98 -0.34
N LEU A 102 -0.11 -7.50 -0.62
CA LEU A 102 -1.30 -8.29 -0.79
C LEU A 102 -1.82 -8.19 -2.22
N GLU A 103 -1.93 -9.31 -2.94
CA GLU A 103 -2.48 -9.32 -4.30
C GLU A 103 -4.00 -9.09 -4.24
N CYS A 104 -4.42 -7.97 -4.83
CA CYS A 104 -5.78 -7.51 -4.88
C CYS A 104 -6.27 -7.42 -6.33
N ARG A 105 -7.52 -7.82 -6.57
CA ARG A 105 -8.24 -7.55 -7.81
C ARG A 105 -9.06 -6.28 -7.66
N LEU A 106 -8.61 -5.21 -8.29
CA LEU A 106 -9.28 -3.91 -8.27
C LEU A 106 -10.26 -3.81 -9.45
N PRO A 107 -11.56 -3.56 -9.21
CA PRO A 107 -12.48 -3.14 -10.26
C PRO A 107 -12.08 -1.77 -10.82
N ALA A 108 -12.77 -1.31 -11.87
CA ALA A 108 -12.47 0.00 -12.46
C ALA A 108 -12.72 1.16 -11.48
N THR A 109 -13.74 1.05 -10.63
CA THR A 109 -14.17 2.12 -9.71
C THR A 109 -14.70 1.57 -8.38
N GLY A 110 -14.73 2.40 -7.35
CA GLY A 110 -15.38 2.16 -6.06
C GLY A 110 -14.61 1.23 -5.10
N TRP A 111 -13.32 1.00 -5.37
CA TRP A 111 -12.47 0.15 -4.54
C TRP A 111 -11.59 0.93 -3.58
N ALA A 112 -11.26 2.19 -3.91
CA ALA A 112 -10.31 2.99 -3.12
C ALA A 112 -10.78 3.17 -1.67
N GLN A 113 -12.06 3.44 -1.45
CA GLN A 113 -12.64 3.57 -0.11
C GLN A 113 -12.39 2.31 0.75
N ARG A 114 -12.53 1.13 0.15
CA ARG A 114 -12.34 -0.15 0.85
C ARG A 114 -10.87 -0.39 1.19
N VAL A 115 -9.97 -0.11 0.26
CA VAL A 115 -8.52 -0.20 0.52
C VAL A 115 -8.12 0.76 1.64
N ARG A 116 -8.56 2.02 1.60
CA ARG A 116 -8.26 3.01 2.65
C ARG A 116 -8.84 2.63 4.01
N GLY A 117 -10.00 1.98 4.03
CA GLY A 117 -10.61 1.47 5.26
C GLY A 117 -9.92 0.21 5.83
N ALA A 118 -9.19 -0.53 5.00
CA ALA A 118 -8.52 -1.78 5.38
C ALA A 118 -7.03 -1.59 5.70
N VAL A 119 -6.39 -0.61 5.09
CA VAL A 119 -4.95 -0.36 5.15
C VAL A 119 -4.72 1.09 5.55
N GLU A 120 -3.92 1.28 6.59
CA GLU A 120 -3.48 2.61 7.01
C GLU A 120 -2.50 3.21 5.98
N GLU A 121 -2.46 4.54 5.94
CA GLU A 121 -1.51 5.27 5.12
C GLU A 121 -0.04 4.91 5.49
N PRO A 122 0.92 4.86 4.53
CA PRO A 122 0.81 5.20 3.10
C PRO A 122 0.15 4.12 2.26
N TRP A 123 -0.73 4.52 1.35
CA TRP A 123 -1.35 3.59 0.40
C TRP A 123 -0.41 3.37 -0.78
N MET A 124 0.16 2.17 -0.85
CA MET A 124 1.14 1.81 -1.88
C MET A 124 0.60 0.69 -2.77
N PHE A 125 0.76 0.87 -4.08
CA PHE A 125 0.22 -0.01 -5.12
C PHE A 125 1.32 -0.40 -6.10
N LEU A 126 1.62 -1.69 -6.16
CA LEU A 126 2.62 -2.27 -7.06
C LEU A 126 1.91 -3.04 -8.17
N SER A 127 2.06 -2.61 -9.41
CA SER A 127 1.48 -3.25 -10.59
C SER A 127 1.95 -4.69 -10.78
N LEU A 128 1.27 -5.48 -11.61
CA LEU A 128 1.84 -6.69 -12.22
C LEU A 128 2.35 -6.36 -13.64
N PRO A 129 3.57 -6.78 -14.04
CA PRO A 129 4.50 -7.69 -13.36
C PRO A 129 5.56 -7.00 -12.46
N LEU A 130 5.15 -6.19 -11.48
CA LEU A 130 6.01 -5.53 -10.47
C LEU A 130 6.95 -4.45 -11.01
N GLY A 131 6.57 -3.79 -12.10
CA GLY A 131 7.39 -2.77 -12.78
C GLY A 131 7.03 -1.31 -12.46
N ARG A 132 5.90 -1.06 -11.79
CA ARG A 132 5.42 0.29 -11.42
C ARG A 132 4.86 0.31 -10.02
N LEU A 133 5.20 1.35 -9.27
CA LEU A 133 4.78 1.61 -7.90
C LEU A 133 4.12 2.97 -7.86
N VAL A 134 2.93 3.04 -7.27
CA VAL A 134 2.23 4.29 -6.95
C VAL A 134 2.10 4.37 -5.43
N ILE A 135 2.49 5.51 -4.87
CA ILE A 135 2.44 5.81 -3.44
C ILE A 135 1.52 7.01 -3.27
N VAL A 136 0.54 6.88 -2.39
CA VAL A 136 -0.33 7.98 -1.96
C VAL A 136 -0.15 8.21 -0.47
N THR A 137 0.16 9.45 -0.10
CA THR A 137 0.38 9.90 1.30
C THR A 137 -0.38 11.18 1.56
N GLU A 138 -0.75 11.42 2.81
CA GLU A 138 -1.17 12.69 3.38
C GLU A 138 0.08 13.43 3.86
N ALA A 139 0.23 14.65 3.37
CA ALA A 139 1.19 15.64 3.80
C ALA A 139 0.44 16.84 4.39
N GLU A 140 1.17 17.81 4.94
CA GLU A 140 0.55 19.01 5.50
C GLU A 140 -0.31 19.72 4.43
N HIS A 141 -1.63 19.70 4.62
CA HIS A 141 -2.67 20.28 3.75
C HIS A 141 -2.96 19.60 2.41
N PHE A 142 -2.29 18.49 2.08
CA PHE A 142 -2.47 17.84 0.78
C PHE A 142 -2.31 16.32 0.85
N PHE A 143 -3.05 15.61 0.02
CA PHE A 143 -2.67 14.29 -0.44
C PHE A 143 -1.70 14.40 -1.61
N GLU A 144 -0.65 13.59 -1.57
CA GLU A 144 0.42 13.54 -2.55
C GLU A 144 0.42 12.18 -3.24
N CYS A 145 0.52 12.17 -4.57
CA CYS A 145 0.72 10.96 -5.36
C CYS A 145 2.13 10.98 -5.94
N ARG A 146 2.86 9.88 -5.79
CA ARG A 146 4.18 9.66 -6.39
C ARG A 146 4.22 8.33 -7.13
N ALA A 147 4.78 8.32 -8.32
CA ALA A 147 4.95 7.15 -9.15
C ALA A 147 6.43 6.86 -9.38
N ALA A 148 6.79 5.59 -9.34
CA ALA A 148 8.11 5.09 -9.67
C ALA A 148 8.01 3.89 -10.61
N SER A 149 9.05 3.65 -11.38
CA SER A 149 9.18 2.49 -12.27
C SER A 149 10.57 1.88 -12.12
N ALA A 150 10.65 0.57 -12.34
CA ALA A 150 11.90 -0.20 -12.32
C ALA A 150 12.88 0.20 -13.42
#